data_AF-A0A2R4WJ48-F1
#
_entry.id   AF-A0A2R4WJ48-F1
#
_cell.length_a   1.000
_cell.length_b   1.000
_cell.length_c   1.000
_cell.angle_alpha   90.00
_cell.angle_beta   90.00
_cell.angle_gamma   90.00
#
_symmetry.space_group_name_H-M   'P 1'
#
loop_
_entity.id
_entity.type
_entity.pdbx_description
1 polymer ?
#
loop_
_entity_poly.entity_id
_entity_poly.type
_entity_poly.pdbx_seq_one_letter_code
_entity_poly.pdbx_strand_id
1 'polypeptide(L)'
;MSKLSFSEHPASVGETYVEHMGVATGFGLSMIAGGLACLVHGILPFAFTSTGSRTIIRLHDRMVANRARAARHRTESSSAVSA
;
A
#
# COMPACT_ATOMS: atom_id res chain seq x y z
N MET A 1 -22.32 -2.82 11.89
CA MET A 1 -22.45 -1.92 10.73
C MET A 1 -21.22 -1.03 10.67
N SER A 2 -20.21 -1.48 9.95
CA SER A 2 -18.89 -0.84 9.87
C SER A 2 -19.04 0.52 9.19
N LYS A 3 -18.78 1.60 9.93
CA LYS A 3 -18.93 2.97 9.44
C LYS A 3 -17.95 3.20 8.29
N LEU A 4 -18.52 3.36 7.09
CA LEU A 4 -17.85 3.81 5.88
C LEU A 4 -17.50 5.29 6.00
N SER A 5 -16.69 5.67 6.98
CA SER A 5 -16.26 7.05 7.13
C SER A 5 -14.90 7.21 6.50
N PHE A 6 -14.90 7.90 5.37
CA PHE A 6 -13.72 8.40 4.66
C PHE A 6 -12.77 9.20 5.59
N SER A 7 -13.25 9.68 6.74
CA SER A 7 -12.49 10.50 7.68
C SER A 7 -12.15 9.80 9.01
N GLU A 8 -12.87 8.74 9.42
CA GLU A 8 -12.54 8.01 10.67
C GLU A 8 -11.37 7.04 10.48
N HIS A 9 -11.18 6.46 9.29
CA HIS A 9 -10.07 5.55 9.03
C HIS A 9 -8.69 6.25 9.01
N PRO A 10 -8.48 7.40 8.33
CA PRO A 10 -7.20 8.13 8.37
C PRO A 10 -6.87 8.66 9.77
N ALA A 11 -7.88 9.15 10.49
CA ALA A 11 -7.72 9.61 11.88
C ALA A 11 -7.30 8.47 12.82
N SER A 12 -7.74 7.22 12.57
CA SER A 12 -7.35 6.05 13.37
C SER A 12 -5.89 5.61 13.19
N VAL A 13 -5.23 6.08 12.13
CA VAL A 13 -3.80 5.82 11.84
C VAL A 13 -2.92 7.06 11.90
N GLY A 14 -3.48 8.23 12.25
CA GLY A 14 -2.73 9.49 12.38
C GLY A 14 -2.26 10.09 11.05
N GLU A 15 -2.86 9.71 9.92
CA GLU A 15 -2.53 10.25 8.60
C GLU A 15 -3.56 11.31 8.16
N THR A 16 -3.10 12.32 7.43
CA THR A 16 -4.01 13.24 6.75
C THR A 16 -4.76 12.50 5.64
N TYR A 17 -6.04 12.82 5.42
CA TYR A 17 -6.87 12.18 4.37
C TYR A 17 -6.18 12.20 2.99
N VAL A 18 -5.48 13.29 2.67
CA VAL A 18 -4.76 13.49 1.41
C VAL A 18 -3.51 12.61 1.29
N GLU A 19 -2.75 12.40 2.38
CA GLU A 19 -1.65 11.42 2.39
C GLU A 19 -2.17 10.01 2.19
N HIS A 20 -3.19 9.64 2.96
CA HIS A 20 -3.77 8.29 2.89
C HIS A 20 -4.34 8.01 1.49
N MET A 21 -5.07 8.98 0.92
CA MET A 21 -5.60 8.91 -0.43
C MET A 21 -4.48 8.80 -1.47
N GLY A 22 -3.43 9.62 -1.40
CA GLY A 22 -2.30 9.56 -2.33
C GLY A 22 -1.58 8.21 -2.32
N VAL A 23 -1.30 7.67 -1.13
CA VAL A 23 -0.64 6.38 -0.95
C VAL A 23 -1.55 5.24 -1.43
N ALA A 24 -2.82 5.23 -1.01
CA ALA A 24 -3.78 4.19 -1.38
C ALA A 24 -4.07 4.17 -2.89
N THR A 25 -4.32 5.34 -3.49
CA THR A 25 -4.57 5.46 -4.93
C THR A 25 -3.33 5.10 -5.73
N GLY A 26 -2.12 5.53 -5.33
CA GLY A 26 -0.88 5.14 -6.00
C GLY A 26 -0.58 3.64 -5.93
N PHE A 27 -0.92 3.01 -4.80
CA PHE A 27 -0.83 1.56 -4.63
C PHE A 27 -1.82 0.83 -5.54
N GLY A 28 -3.09 1.25 -5.54
CA GLY A 28 -4.15 0.68 -6.38
C GLY A 28 -3.89 0.82 -7.87
N LEU A 29 -3.45 1.99 -8.34
CA LEU A 29 -3.08 2.21 -9.74
C LEU A 29 -1.94 1.29 -10.19
N SER A 30 -0.95 1.06 -9.32
CA SER A 30 0.13 0.11 -9.59
C SER A 30 -0.39 -1.33 -9.70
N MET A 31 -1.35 -1.75 -8.87
CA MET A 31 -1.99 -3.06 -8.97
C MET A 31 -2.75 -3.22 -10.29
N ILE A 32 -3.54 -2.20 -10.69
CA ILE A 32 -4.29 -2.21 -11.95
C ILE A 32 -3.35 -2.32 -13.14
N ALA A 33 -2.27 -1.52 -13.16
CA ALA A 33 -1.28 -1.56 -14.23
C ALA A 33 -0.57 -2.93 -14.32
N GLY A 34 -0.19 -3.51 -13.17
CA GLY A 34 0.40 -4.85 -13.12
C GLY A 34 -0.55 -5.94 -13.59
N GLY A 35 -1.83 -5.86 -13.19
CA GLY A 35 -2.88 -6.77 -13.64
C GLY A 35 -3.14 -6.67 -15.15
N LEU A 36 -3.22 -5.45 -15.68
CA LEU A 36 -3.36 -5.21 -17.13
C LEU A 36 -2.17 -5.79 -17.90
N ALA A 37 -0.95 -5.62 -17.38
CA ALA A 37 0.24 -6.20 -17.98
C ALA A 37 0.18 -7.75 -18.01
N CYS A 38 -0.33 -8.40 -16.96
CA CYS A 38 -0.57 -9.84 -16.97
C CYS A 38 -1.65 -10.27 -17.97
N LEU A 39 -2.73 -9.51 -18.12
CA LEU A 39 -3.78 -9.79 -19.10
C LEU A 39 -3.24 -9.70 -20.53
N VAL A 40 -2.47 -8.65 -20.82
CA VAL A 40 -1.81 -8.50 -22.12
C VAL A 40 -0.82 -9.63 -22.36
N HIS A 41 -0.04 -10.03 -21.35
CA HIS A 41 0.88 -11.16 -21.44
C HIS A 41 0.16 -12.49 -21.74
N GLY A 42 -1.03 -12.71 -21.15
CA GLY A 42 -1.84 -13.89 -21.45
C GLY A 42 -2.30 -13.97 -22.92
N ILE A 43 -2.48 -12.82 -23.57
CA ILE A 43 -2.83 -12.73 -25.00
C ILE A 43 -1.56 -12.77 -25.88
N LEU A 44 -0.50 -12.09 -25.44
CA LEU A 44 0.78 -11.95 -26.13
C LEU A 44 1.91 -12.44 -25.20
N PRO A 45 2.28 -13.74 -25.25
CA PRO A 45 3.20 -14.35 -24.28
C PRO A 45 4.64 -13.78 -24.33
N PHE A 46 4.97 -13.00 -25.35
CA PHE A 46 6.25 -12.30 -25.47
C PHE A 46 6.23 -10.87 -24.89
N ALA A 47 5.05 -10.30 -24.60
CA ALA A 47 4.91 -8.97 -24.02
C ALA A 47 4.85 -9.06 -22.49
N PHE A 48 5.47 -8.11 -21.78
CA PHE A 48 5.34 -7.92 -20.32
C PHE A 48 5.71 -9.12 -19.42
N THR A 49 6.59 -10.02 -19.88
CA THR A 49 6.96 -11.29 -19.21
C THR A 49 7.37 -11.16 -17.73
N SER A 50 7.94 -10.02 -17.31
CA SER A 50 8.32 -9.79 -15.90
C SER A 50 7.60 -8.61 -15.26
N THR A 51 6.73 -7.91 -15.97
CA THR A 51 6.12 -6.66 -15.48
C THR A 51 5.13 -6.94 -14.35
N GLY A 52 4.33 -7.98 -14.47
CA GLY A 52 3.41 -8.42 -13.41
C GLY A 52 4.14 -8.77 -12.12
N SER A 53 5.09 -9.72 -12.19
CA SER A 53 5.85 -10.19 -11.02
C SER A 53 6.65 -9.07 -10.35
N ARG A 54 7.34 -8.21 -11.12
CA ARG A 54 8.07 -7.05 -10.56
C ARG A 54 7.14 -6.06 -9.87
N THR A 55 5.93 -5.87 -10.40
CA THR A 55 4.93 -4.99 -9.78
C THR A 55 4.46 -5.54 -8.44
N ILE A 56 4.18 -6.84 -8.35
CA ILE A 56 3.80 -7.50 -7.09
C ILE A 56 4.93 -7.42 -6.06
N ILE A 57 6.17 -7.74 -6.45
CA ILE A 57 7.33 -7.66 -5.55
C ILE A 57 7.48 -6.23 -4.99
N ARG A 58 7.40 -5.22 -5.85
CA ARG A 58 7.49 -3.82 -5.44
C ARG A 58 6.37 -3.42 -4.47
N LEU A 59 5.15 -3.88 -4.73
CA LEU A 59 4.00 -3.61 -3.87
C LEU A 59 4.12 -4.31 -2.52
N HIS A 60 4.60 -5.56 -2.53
CA HIS A 60 4.85 -6.35 -1.33
C HIS A 60 5.91 -5.68 -0.45
N ASP A 61 7.05 -5.27 -1.02
CA ASP A 61 8.10 -4.57 -0.29
C ASP A 61 7.60 -3.27 0.35
N ARG A 62 6.78 -2.51 -0.38
CA ARG A 62 6.13 -1.31 0.17
C ARG A 62 5.21 -1.64 1.34
N MET A 63 4.44 -2.72 1.25
CA MET A 63 3.54 -3.14 2.32
C MET A 63 4.31 -3.56 3.59
N VAL A 64 5.39 -4.31 3.43
CA VAL A 64 6.27 -4.74 4.54
C VAL A 64 6.99 -3.54 5.15
N ALA A 65 7.56 -2.66 4.34
CA ALA A 65 8.22 -1.44 4.81
C ALA A 65 7.28 -0.53 5.60
N ASN A 66 6.03 -0.38 5.14
CA ASN A 66 5.03 0.42 5.86
C ASN A 66 4.68 -0.20 7.22
N ARG A 67 4.52 -1.54 7.28
CA ARG A 67 4.28 -2.25 8.54
C ARG A 67 5.44 -2.08 9.53
N ALA A 68 6.68 -2.15 9.06
CA ALA A 68 7.86 -1.96 9.89
C ALA A 68 7.93 -0.53 10.46
N ARG A 69 7.59 0.49 9.66
CA ARG A 69 7.50 1.89 10.13
C ARG A 69 6.43 2.06 11.21
N ALA A 70 5.23 1.52 10.98
CA ALA A 70 4.16 1.56 11.96
C ALA A 70 4.51 0.85 13.28
N ALA A 71 5.30 -0.24 13.23
CA ALA A 71 5.79 -0.92 14.41
C ALA A 71 6.78 -0.06 15.22
N ARG A 72 7.75 0.59 14.55
CA ARG A 72 8.73 1.49 15.19
C ARG A 72 8.06 2.65 15.92
N HIS A 73 7.06 3.27 15.28
CA HIS A 73 6.34 4.40 15.87
C HIS A 73 5.58 4.02 17.16
N ARG A 74 5.03 2.79 17.24
CA ARG A 74 4.44 2.25 18.46
C ARG A 74 5.47 2.07 19.59
N THR A 75 6.65 1.56 19.27
CA THR A 75 7.72 1.37 20.26
C THR A 75 8.20 2.71 20.82
N GLU A 76 8.44 3.70 19.96
CA GLU A 76 8.85 5.06 20.34
C GLU A 76 7.79 5.76 21.23
N SER A 77 6.51 5.67 20.84
CA SER A 77 5.41 6.22 21.64
C SER A 77 5.27 5.54 23.00
N SER A 78 5.53 4.23 23.11
CA SER A 78 5.48 3.51 24.38
C SER A 78 6.65 3.86 25.31
N SER A 79 7.82 4.16 24.75
CA SER A 79 8.98 4.64 25.54
C SER A 79 8.81 6.07 26.04
N ALA A 80 8.17 6.95 25.26
CA ALA A 80 7.96 8.35 25.63
C ALA A 80 6.91 8.53 26.76
N VAL A 81 5.97 7.60 26.91
CA VAL A 81 4.97 7.61 28.00
C VAL A 81 5.54 7.07 29.32
N SER A 82 6.66 6.35 29.28
CA SER A 82 7.29 5.74 30.46
C SER A 82 8.44 6.59 31.05
N ALA A 83 8.70 7.76 30.47
CA ALA A 83 9.73 8.73 30.88
C ALA A 83 9.09 10.01 31.43
#